data_AF-A0A530AE33-F1
#
_entry.id   AF-A0A530AE33-F1
#
_cell.length_a   1.000
_cell.length_b   1.000
_cell.length_c   1.000
_cell.angle_alpha   90.00
_cell.angle_beta   90.00
_cell.angle_gamma   90.00
#
_symmetry.space_group_name_H-M   'P 1'
#
loop_
_entity.id
_entity.type
_entity.pdbx_description
1 polymer ?
#
loop_
_entity_poly.entity_id
_entity_poly.type
_entity_poly.pdbx_seq_one_letter_code
_entity_poly.pdbx_strand_id
1 'polypeptide(L)'
;DYADYIKSQLINQGGASYAEADAQAQAYRVEHGLDKPLPVQYLNWIGGIITRGDFGYSLYYNKPVADVVGERLPRTLVLALVCHLHASVLGL
;
A
#
# COMPACT_ATOMS: atom_id res chain seq x y z
N ASP A 1 -10.93 0.98 5.88
CA ASP A 1 -10.07 0.69 4.71
C ASP A 1 -9.58 2.02 4.10
N TYR A 2 -9.01 1.99 2.90
CA TYR A 2 -8.56 3.20 2.18
C TYR A 2 -9.70 4.18 1.90
N ALA A 3 -10.92 3.66 1.65
CA ALA A 3 -12.10 4.48 1.43
C ALA A 3 -12.52 5.24 2.71
N ASP A 4 -12.35 4.65 3.89
CA ASP A 4 -12.58 5.36 5.15
C ASP A 4 -11.60 6.52 5.36
N TYR A 5 -10.34 6.34 4.96
CA TYR A 5 -9.37 7.44 4.99
C TYR A 5 -9.82 8.58 4.06
N ILE A 6 -10.18 8.27 2.82
CA ILE A 6 -10.70 9.27 1.86
C ILE A 6 -11.92 9.98 2.45
N LYS A 7 -12.91 9.24 2.98
CA LYS A 7 -14.10 9.80 3.63
C LYS A 7 -13.70 10.79 4.72
N SER A 8 -12.78 10.40 5.59
CA SER A 8 -12.30 11.25 6.68
C SER A 8 -11.60 12.50 6.16
N GLN A 9 -10.82 12.43 5.09
CA GLN A 9 -10.20 13.61 4.49
C GLN A 9 -11.23 14.53 3.85
N LEU A 10 -12.21 14.01 3.13
CA LEU A 10 -13.26 14.81 2.49
C LEU A 10 -14.09 15.59 3.50
N ILE A 11 -14.41 14.98 4.65
CA ILE A 11 -15.14 15.63 5.73
C ILE A 11 -14.27 16.68 6.44
N ASN A 12 -13.05 16.30 6.82
CA ASN A 12 -12.21 17.16 7.67
C ASN A 12 -11.48 18.27 6.91
N GLN A 13 -11.16 18.05 5.63
CA GLN A 13 -10.33 18.95 4.82
C GLN A 13 -11.08 19.46 3.59
N GLY A 14 -11.97 18.65 3.00
CA GLY A 14 -12.71 18.99 1.79
C GLY A 14 -14.03 19.74 2.03
N GLY A 15 -14.50 19.82 3.28
CA GLY A 15 -15.79 20.43 3.62
C GLY A 15 -17.01 19.69 3.04
N ALA A 16 -16.82 18.45 2.57
CA ALA A 16 -17.89 17.66 1.98
C ALA A 16 -18.92 17.27 3.04
N SER A 17 -20.20 17.20 2.65
CA SER A 17 -21.24 16.63 3.48
C SER A 17 -20.94 15.15 3.76
N TYR A 18 -21.40 14.65 4.90
CA TYR A 18 -21.26 13.24 5.26
C TYR A 18 -21.79 12.30 4.17
N ALA A 19 -22.93 12.65 3.55
CA ALA A 19 -23.54 11.85 2.49
C ALA A 19 -22.69 11.81 1.20
N GLU A 20 -22.07 12.93 0.85
CA GLU A 20 -21.18 13.03 -0.33
C GLU A 20 -19.89 12.24 -0.11
N ALA A 21 -19.29 12.40 1.08
CA ALA A 21 -18.07 11.68 1.46
C ALA A 21 -18.30 10.17 1.55
N ASP A 22 -19.47 9.73 2.04
CA ASP A 22 -19.84 8.32 2.07
C ASP A 22 -20.04 7.75 0.68
N ALA A 23 -20.74 8.47 -0.20
CA ALA A 23 -20.93 8.06 -1.59
C ALA A 23 -19.60 7.89 -2.34
N GLN A 24 -18.66 8.83 -2.17
CA GLN A 24 -17.32 8.73 -2.76
C GLN A 24 -16.53 7.54 -2.20
N ALA A 25 -16.59 7.31 -0.89
CA ALA A 25 -15.94 6.17 -0.26
C ALA A 25 -16.51 4.83 -0.79
N GLN A 26 -17.82 4.71 -0.95
CA GLN A 26 -18.43 3.51 -1.52
C GLN A 26 -18.04 3.30 -2.98
N ALA A 27 -18.03 4.36 -3.79
CA ALA A 27 -17.55 4.28 -5.17
C ALA A 27 -16.11 3.77 -5.23
N TYR A 28 -15.23 4.30 -4.37
CA TYR A 28 -13.84 3.86 -4.27
C TYR A 28 -13.72 2.38 -3.90
N ARG A 29 -14.56 1.89 -2.96
CA ARG A 29 -14.56 0.48 -2.58
C ARG A 29 -14.89 -0.43 -3.75
N VAL A 30 -15.94 -0.11 -4.49
CA VAL A 30 -16.39 -0.93 -5.63
C VAL A 30 -15.35 -0.92 -6.74
N GLU A 31 -14.78 0.26 -7.07
CA GLU A 31 -13.76 0.39 -8.10
C GLU A 31 -12.49 -0.41 -7.79
N HIS A 32 -12.08 -0.43 -6.52
CA HIS A 32 -10.86 -1.11 -6.08
C HIS A 32 -11.12 -2.53 -5.54
N GLY A 33 -12.36 -3.01 -5.61
CA GLY A 33 -12.77 -4.33 -5.11
C GLY A 33 -12.66 -4.52 -3.61
N LEU A 34 -12.65 -3.44 -2.82
CA LEU A 34 -12.60 -3.47 -1.35
C LEU A 34 -13.94 -3.92 -0.72
N ASP A 35 -14.99 -3.96 -1.52
CA ASP A 35 -16.31 -4.51 -1.18
C ASP A 35 -16.35 -6.05 -1.20
N LYS A 36 -15.33 -6.69 -1.81
CA LYS A 36 -15.25 -8.14 -1.95
C LYS A 36 -14.76 -8.82 -0.65
N PRO A 37 -15.01 -10.12 -0.44
CA PRO A 37 -14.44 -10.86 0.70
C PRO A 37 -12.91 -10.75 0.74
N LEU A 38 -12.34 -10.66 1.95
CA LEU A 38 -10.89 -10.49 2.16
C LEU A 38 -9.99 -11.47 1.38
N PRO A 39 -10.31 -12.78 1.27
CA PRO A 39 -9.50 -13.70 0.47
C PRO A 39 -9.43 -13.29 -1.00
N VAL A 40 -10.52 -12.79 -1.56
CA VAL A 40 -10.59 -12.34 -2.96
C VAL A 40 -9.75 -11.08 -3.15
N GLN A 41 -9.83 -10.13 -2.21
CA GLN A 41 -9.00 -8.92 -2.24
C GLN A 41 -7.51 -9.27 -2.25
N TYR A 42 -7.09 -10.19 -1.37
CA TYR A 42 -5.71 -10.61 -1.25
C TYR A 42 -5.21 -11.32 -2.52
N LEU A 43 -6.01 -12.23 -3.08
CA LEU A 43 -5.66 -12.91 -4.33
C LEU A 43 -5.56 -11.94 -5.52
N ASN A 44 -6.44 -10.95 -5.61
CA ASN A 44 -6.36 -9.92 -6.65
C ASN A 44 -5.09 -9.08 -6.49
N TRP A 45 -4.76 -8.70 -5.26
CA TRP A 45 -3.56 -7.92 -4.96
C TRP A 45 -2.28 -8.69 -5.29
N ILE A 46 -2.14 -9.93 -4.81
CA ILE A 46 -1.01 -10.80 -5.16
C ILE A 46 -0.95 -11.06 -6.66
N GLY A 47 -2.09 -11.29 -7.30
CA GLY A 47 -2.18 -11.45 -8.74
C GLY A 47 -1.61 -10.22 -9.47
N GLY A 48 -1.96 -9.01 -9.03
CA GLY A 48 -1.39 -7.75 -9.54
C GLY A 48 0.12 -7.67 -9.37
N ILE A 49 0.63 -8.02 -8.18
CA ILE A 49 2.08 -8.04 -7.91
C ILE A 49 2.80 -9.02 -8.84
N ILE A 50 2.32 -10.25 -8.95
CA ILE A 50 3.03 -11.30 -9.70
C ILE A 50 2.94 -11.04 -11.21
N THR A 51 1.78 -10.59 -11.71
CA THR A 51 1.56 -10.44 -13.16
C THR A 51 2.07 -9.12 -13.72
N ARG A 52 2.05 -8.05 -12.91
CA ARG A 52 2.32 -6.68 -13.37
C ARG A 52 3.39 -5.96 -12.55
N GLY A 53 3.87 -6.56 -11.46
CA GLY A 53 4.74 -5.87 -10.50
C GLY A 53 4.02 -4.71 -9.78
N ASP A 54 2.69 -4.72 -9.76
CA ASP A 54 1.91 -3.63 -9.17
C ASP A 54 1.62 -3.92 -7.69
N PHE A 55 2.31 -3.19 -6.82
CA PHE A 55 2.16 -3.28 -5.36
C PHE A 55 1.01 -2.40 -4.84
N GLY A 56 0.38 -1.61 -5.70
CA GLY A 56 -0.64 -0.63 -5.37
C GLY A 56 -0.08 0.76 -5.08
N TYR A 57 -0.95 1.63 -4.57
CA TYR A 57 -0.66 3.05 -4.32
C TYR A 57 -0.65 3.37 -2.83
N SER A 58 0.28 4.23 -2.40
CA SER A 58 0.34 4.72 -1.02
C SER A 58 -0.33 6.09 -0.91
N LEU A 59 -1.40 6.21 -0.12
CA LEU A 59 -1.98 7.53 0.27
C LEU A 59 -0.97 8.40 0.96
N TYR A 60 -0.26 7.80 1.90
CA TYR A 60 0.57 8.54 2.82
C TYR A 60 1.74 9.20 2.10
N TYR A 61 2.37 8.48 1.18
CA TYR A 61 3.48 9.00 0.36
C TYR A 61 3.03 9.59 -0.97
N ASN A 62 1.73 9.51 -1.28
CA ASN A 62 1.12 9.92 -2.54
C ASN A 62 1.91 9.47 -3.77
N LYS A 63 2.33 8.20 -3.80
CA LYS A 63 3.10 7.58 -4.89
C LYS A 63 2.92 6.05 -4.92
N PRO A 64 3.26 5.38 -6.03
CA PRO A 64 3.28 3.91 -6.09
C PRO A 64 4.10 3.28 -4.97
N VAL A 65 3.60 2.18 -4.40
CA VAL A 65 4.28 1.46 -3.30
C VAL A 65 5.65 0.95 -3.74
N ALA A 66 5.78 0.53 -5.00
CA ALA A 66 7.04 0.09 -5.58
C ALA A 66 8.15 1.16 -5.48
N ASP A 67 7.81 2.44 -5.69
CA ASP A 67 8.76 3.54 -5.60
C ASP A 67 9.18 3.78 -4.15
N VAL A 68 8.23 3.81 -3.21
CA VAL A 68 8.52 3.97 -1.77
C VAL A 68 9.47 2.88 -1.27
N VAL A 69 9.19 1.64 -1.68
CA VAL A 69 9.95 0.45 -1.28
C VAL A 69 11.32 0.46 -1.97
N GLY A 70 11.38 0.76 -3.27
CA GLY A 70 12.60 0.86 -4.06
C GLY A 70 13.56 1.95 -3.58
N GLU A 71 13.05 3.10 -3.15
CA GLU A 71 13.84 4.20 -2.58
C GLU A 71 14.58 3.80 -1.28
N ARG A 72 14.12 2.75 -0.58
CA ARG A 72 14.66 2.30 0.72
C ARG A 72 15.43 0.99 0.62
N LEU A 73 15.04 0.10 -0.30
CA LEU A 73 15.58 -1.25 -0.43
C LEU A 73 17.11 -1.33 -0.48
N PRO A 74 17.81 -0.52 -1.30
CA PRO A 74 19.27 -0.64 -1.44
C PRO A 74 20.02 -0.44 -0.13
N ARG A 75 19.60 0.55 0.69
CA ARG A 75 20.23 0.82 1.99
C ARG A 75 20.04 -0.35 2.95
N THR A 76 18.82 -0.90 3.01
CA THR A 76 18.53 -2.06 3.86
C THR A 76 19.32 -3.29 3.40
N LEU A 77 19.41 -3.53 2.09
CA LEU A 77 20.18 -4.65 1.55
C LEU A 77 21.66 -4.54 1.86
N VAL A 78 22.26 -3.34 1.71
CA VAL A 78 23.67 -3.12 2.06
C VAL A 78 23.91 -3.44 3.53
N LEU A 79 23.07 -2.93 4.44
CA LEU A 79 23.18 -3.22 5.87
C LEU A 79 23.02 -4.72 6.17
N ALA A 80 22.01 -5.37 5.59
CA ALA A 80 21.76 -6.80 5.77
C ALA A 80 22.95 -7.64 5.29
N LEU A 81 23.51 -7.32 4.12
CA LEU A 81 24.66 -8.03 3.55
C LEU A 81 25.92 -7.83 4.39
N VAL A 82 26.20 -6.60 4.86
CA VAL A 82 27.37 -6.34 5.72
C VAL A 82 27.27 -7.11 7.03
N CYS A 83 26.09 -7.13 7.66
CA CYS A 83 25.87 -7.90 8.88
C CYS A 83 26.00 -9.40 8.63
N HIS A 84 25.41 -9.91 7.54
CA HIS A 84 25.48 -11.32 7.18
C HIS A 84 26.92 -11.76 6.92
N LEU A 85 27.68 -10.99 6.15
CA LEU A 85 29.10 -11.28 5.87
C LEU A 85 29.94 -11.25 7.15
N HIS A 86 29.75 -10.26 8.02
CA HIS A 86 30.44 -10.23 9.32
C HIS A 86 30.12 -11.45 10.17
N ALA A 87 28.84 -11.81 10.28
CA ALA A 87 28.41 -12.97 11.06
C ALA A 87 28.98 -14.28 10.49
N SER A 88 28.97 -14.45 9.17
CA SER A 88 29.51 -15.65 8.52
C SER A 88 31.04 -15.75 8.61
N VAL A 89 31.77 -14.62 8.59
CA VAL A 89 33.24 -14.61 8.67
C VAL A 89 33.76 -14.76 10.10
N LEU A 90 33.06 -14.20 11.09
CA LEU A 90 33.51 -14.21 12.49
C LEU A 90 32.81 -15.29 13.35
N GLY A 91 31.68 -15.83 12.88
CA GLY A 91 30.86 -16.81 13.59
C GLY A 91 31.03 -18.26 13.14
N LEU A 92 31.77 -18.51 12.04
CA LEU A 92 32.38 -19.80 11.71
C LEU A 92 33.80 -19.84 12.31
#